data_AF-A0A2D8UFE0-F1
#
_entry.id   AF-A0A2D8UFE0-F1
#
_cell.length_a   1.000
_cell.length_b   1.000
_cell.length_c   1.000
_cell.angle_alpha   90.00
_cell.angle_beta   90.00
_cell.angle_gamma   90.00
#
_symmetry.space_group_name_H-M   'P 1'
#
loop_
_entity.id
_entity.type
_entity.pdbx_description
1 polymer ?
#
loop_
_entity_poly.entity_id
_entity_poly.type
_entity_poly.pdbx_seq_one_letter_code
_entity_poly.pdbx_strand_id
1 'polypeptide(L)'
;MRPHTSSFSRHLIGSNRLPRPAFFLAYVVFWGHMLIGLTVGFFFDQIEGRYFVSLITVGSCSLGLIVYGSITRQTKYLLNIFGYSLITIEIWKGPNLGHPFSIAALIITATSLYLVIYEQMSTYRTDRISGSKVINQHWQSIVFFSFIIIITAILIRFQTII
;
A
#
# COMPACT_ATOMS: atom_id res chain seq x y z
N MET A 1 -25.95 -23.83 20.07
CA MET A 1 -24.72 -23.05 20.30
C MET A 1 -24.74 -21.84 19.36
N ARG A 2 -24.71 -20.61 19.89
CA ARG A 2 -24.72 -19.39 19.05
C ARG A 2 -23.39 -19.29 18.28
N PRO A 3 -23.40 -18.97 16.98
CA PRO A 3 -22.15 -18.79 16.24
C PRO A 3 -21.42 -17.57 16.81
N HIS A 4 -20.22 -17.80 17.37
CA HIS A 4 -19.35 -16.73 17.81
C HIS A 4 -18.92 -15.92 16.58
N THR A 5 -19.50 -14.74 16.42
CA THR A 5 -19.09 -13.75 15.43
C THR A 5 -17.69 -13.25 15.79
N SER A 6 -16.67 -13.68 15.03
CA SER A 6 -15.33 -13.12 15.19
C SER A 6 -15.34 -11.66 14.76
N SER A 7 -14.97 -10.73 15.64
CA SER A 7 -14.87 -9.31 15.28
C SER A 7 -13.85 -9.09 14.17
N PHE A 8 -14.08 -8.08 13.33
CA PHE A 8 -13.22 -7.69 12.21
C PHE A 8 -11.77 -7.42 12.60
N SER A 9 -11.57 -6.77 13.76
CA SER A 9 -10.26 -6.59 14.37
C SER A 9 -9.52 -7.92 14.59
N ARG A 10 -10.24 -9.00 14.89
CA ARG A 10 -9.68 -10.36 15.06
C ARG A 10 -9.28 -11.03 13.74
N HIS A 11 -9.87 -10.62 12.61
CA HIS A 11 -9.49 -11.09 11.28
C HIS A 11 -8.24 -10.37 10.76
N LEU A 12 -8.11 -9.06 11.04
CA LEU A 12 -6.91 -8.27 10.72
C LEU A 12 -5.71 -8.64 11.61
N ILE A 13 -5.89 -8.68 12.93
CA ILE A 13 -4.81 -8.94 13.91
C ILE A 13 -4.39 -10.42 13.92
N GLY A 14 -5.21 -11.29 13.33
CA GLY A 14 -5.13 -12.74 13.47
C GLY A 14 -5.70 -13.19 14.82
N SER A 15 -6.31 -14.38 14.82
CA SER A 15 -6.64 -15.11 16.04
C SER A 15 -5.71 -16.31 16.16
N ASN A 16 -5.51 -16.85 17.37
CA ASN A 16 -4.68 -18.03 17.65
C ASN A 16 -4.96 -19.30 16.80
N ARG A 17 -5.95 -19.27 15.90
CA ARG A 17 -6.37 -20.40 15.06
C ARG A 17 -6.32 -20.16 13.54
N LEU A 18 -5.99 -18.94 13.08
CA LEU A 18 -5.89 -18.64 11.64
C LEU A 18 -4.58 -17.90 11.33
N PRO A 19 -3.81 -18.31 10.30
CA PRO A 19 -2.61 -17.59 9.89
C PRO A 19 -2.96 -16.14 9.54
N ARG A 20 -2.16 -15.18 10.03
CA ARG A 20 -2.36 -13.75 9.73
C ARG A 20 -2.35 -13.55 8.21
N PRO A 21 -3.35 -12.86 7.62
CA PRO A 21 -3.39 -12.67 6.18
C PRO A 21 -2.18 -11.84 5.72
N ALA A 22 -1.56 -12.24 4.61
CA ALA A 22 -0.37 -11.58 4.06
C ALA A 22 -0.54 -10.06 3.89
N PHE A 23 -1.77 -9.63 3.62
CA PHE A 23 -2.16 -8.22 3.52
C PHE A 23 -1.95 -7.44 4.83
N PHE A 24 -2.19 -8.05 5.99
CA PHE A 24 -1.98 -7.37 7.27
C PHE A 24 -0.52 -6.99 7.49
N LEU A 25 0.41 -7.90 7.17
CA LEU A 25 1.83 -7.60 7.31
C LEU A 25 2.26 -6.50 6.33
N ALA A 26 1.77 -6.55 5.08
CA ALA A 26 2.00 -5.49 4.10
C ALA A 26 1.46 -4.11 4.57
N TYR A 27 0.28 -4.09 5.21
CA TYR A 27 -0.30 -2.89 5.80
C TYR A 27 0.53 -2.34 6.97
N VAL A 28 1.00 -3.20 7.88
CA VAL A 28 1.88 -2.79 8.99
C VAL A 28 3.19 -2.22 8.44
N VAL A 29 3.77 -2.84 7.42
CA VAL A 29 4.99 -2.35 6.77
C VAL A 29 4.77 -1.00 6.10
N PHE A 30 3.64 -0.81 5.41
CA PHE A 30 3.28 0.47 4.82
C PHE A 30 3.28 1.59 5.86
N TRP A 31 2.55 1.44 6.97
CA TRP A 31 2.45 2.48 8.00
C TRP A 31 3.75 2.67 8.77
N GLY A 32 4.45 1.58 9.08
CA GLY A 32 5.75 1.65 9.76
C GLY A 32 6.78 2.40 8.92
N HIS A 33 6.86 2.07 7.63
CA HIS A 33 7.76 2.75 6.71
C HIS A 33 7.37 4.22 6.52
N MET A 34 6.08 4.53 6.36
CA MET A 34 5.60 5.90 6.22
C MET A 34 5.94 6.74 7.45
N LEU A 35 5.71 6.22 8.65
CA LEU A 35 5.99 6.93 9.90
C LEU A 35 7.50 7.21 10.06
N ILE A 36 8.34 6.21 9.83
CA ILE A 36 9.81 6.36 9.88
C ILE A 36 10.28 7.33 8.80
N GLY A 37 9.84 7.14 7.56
CA GLY A 37 10.25 7.95 6.41
C GLY A 37 9.84 9.42 6.55
N LEU A 38 8.63 9.70 7.02
CA LEU A 38 8.18 11.07 7.29
C LEU A 38 8.95 11.70 8.45
N THR A 39 9.21 10.94 9.52
CA THR A 39 9.98 11.46 10.68
C THR A 39 11.40 11.80 10.27
N VAL A 40 12.11 10.87 9.62
CA VAL A 40 13.48 11.09 9.14
C VAL A 40 13.50 12.22 8.13
N GLY A 41 12.60 12.19 7.14
CA GLY A 41 12.49 13.24 6.15
C GLY A 41 12.27 14.62 6.74
N PHE A 42 11.35 14.77 7.69
CA PHE A 42 11.07 16.07 8.30
C PHE A 42 12.32 16.75 8.90
N PHE A 43 13.29 15.98 9.41
CA PHE A 43 14.53 16.52 9.95
C PHE A 43 15.62 16.79 8.91
N PHE A 44 15.57 16.17 7.74
CA PHE A 44 16.66 16.16 6.75
C PHE A 44 16.26 16.66 5.36
N ASP A 45 14.99 16.99 5.15
CA ASP A 45 14.49 17.25 3.81
C ASP A 45 14.86 18.67 3.32
N GLN A 46 15.37 18.72 2.09
CA GLN A 46 15.62 19.94 1.33
C GLN A 46 14.53 20.15 0.25
N ILE A 47 13.54 19.26 0.21
CA ILE A 47 12.49 19.21 -0.79
C ILE A 47 11.20 19.79 -0.19
N GLU A 48 10.27 20.22 -1.04
CA GLU A 48 8.97 20.72 -0.59
C GLU A 48 8.20 19.63 0.17
N GLY A 49 7.74 19.92 1.38
CA GLY A 49 7.14 18.90 2.26
C GLY A 49 5.95 18.15 1.65
N ARG A 50 5.12 18.79 0.82
CA ARG A 50 4.00 18.11 0.13
C ARG A 50 4.49 17.08 -0.87
N TYR A 51 5.53 17.44 -1.61
CA TYR A 51 6.17 16.59 -2.58
C TYR A 51 6.83 15.38 -1.90
N PHE A 52 7.54 15.63 -0.82
CA PHE A 52 8.17 14.59 -0.01
C PHE A 52 7.16 13.62 0.60
N VAL A 53 6.04 14.12 1.14
CA VAL A 53 4.96 13.27 1.64
C VAL A 53 4.42 12.34 0.54
N SER A 54 4.26 12.84 -0.68
CA SER A 54 3.84 12.02 -1.82
C SER A 54 4.87 10.93 -2.13
N LEU A 55 6.16 11.28 -2.20
CA LEU A 55 7.25 10.32 -2.41
C LEU A 55 7.27 9.21 -1.37
N ILE A 56 7.20 9.58 -0.08
CA ILE A 56 7.18 8.61 1.00
C ILE A 56 5.92 7.74 0.95
N THR A 57 4.78 8.29 0.58
CA THR A 57 3.54 7.51 0.42
C THR A 57 3.68 6.44 -0.65
N VAL A 58 4.19 6.81 -1.83
CA VAL A 58 4.37 5.86 -2.94
C VAL A 58 5.45 4.84 -2.60
N GLY A 59 6.58 5.26 -2.03
CA GLY A 59 7.64 4.35 -1.59
C GLY A 59 7.14 3.36 -0.52
N SER A 60 6.37 3.83 0.46
CA SER A 60 5.76 2.96 1.48
C SER A 60 4.80 1.95 0.86
N CYS A 61 4.04 2.36 -0.16
CA CYS A 61 3.13 1.47 -0.89
C CYS A 61 3.91 0.42 -1.69
N SER A 62 4.97 0.82 -2.40
CA SER A 62 5.86 -0.11 -3.09
C SER A 62 6.45 -1.13 -2.11
N LEU A 63 6.94 -0.69 -0.95
CA LEU A 63 7.51 -1.60 0.06
C LEU A 63 6.48 -2.57 0.63
N GLY A 64 5.27 -2.10 0.93
CA GLY A 64 4.17 -2.97 1.35
C GLY A 64 3.85 -4.04 0.31
N LEU A 65 3.84 -3.68 -0.98
CA LEU A 65 3.59 -4.61 -2.08
C LEU A 65 4.74 -5.61 -2.29
N ILE A 66 5.99 -5.20 -2.08
CA ILE A 66 7.15 -6.13 -2.08
C ILE A 66 6.94 -7.18 -1.01
N VAL A 67 6.65 -6.76 0.23
CA VAL A 67 6.41 -7.69 1.35
C VAL A 67 5.22 -8.60 1.08
N TYR A 68 4.12 -8.06 0.55
CA TYR A 68 2.97 -8.85 0.14
C TYR A 68 3.36 -9.92 -0.90
N GLY A 69 4.11 -9.54 -1.93
CA GLY A 69 4.62 -10.45 -2.95
C GLY A 69 5.54 -11.53 -2.40
N SER A 70 6.45 -11.17 -1.49
CA SER A 70 7.35 -12.13 -0.84
C SER A 70 6.60 -13.17 -0.01
N ILE A 71 5.59 -12.76 0.76
CA ILE A 71 4.80 -13.67 1.60
C ILE A 71 3.91 -14.57 0.74
N THR A 72 3.26 -14.00 -0.27
CA THR A 72 2.34 -14.73 -1.17
C THR A 72 3.06 -15.48 -2.29
N ARG A 73 4.40 -15.34 -2.39
CA ARG A 73 5.25 -15.87 -3.47
C ARG A 73 4.83 -15.43 -4.87
N GLN A 74 4.20 -14.26 -4.98
CA GLN A 74 3.74 -13.72 -6.25
C GLN A 74 4.79 -12.73 -6.80
N THR A 75 5.57 -13.19 -7.78
CA THR A 75 6.71 -12.47 -8.35
C THR A 75 6.32 -11.15 -9.03
N LYS A 76 5.09 -11.04 -9.57
CA LYS A 76 4.60 -9.80 -10.21
C LYS A 76 4.66 -8.57 -9.30
N TYR A 77 4.53 -8.73 -7.98
CA TYR A 77 4.64 -7.61 -7.04
C TYR A 77 6.08 -7.23 -6.71
N LEU A 78 7.07 -8.08 -7.01
CA LEU A 78 8.48 -7.76 -6.82
C LEU A 78 8.97 -6.68 -7.81
N LEU A 79 8.22 -6.39 -8.87
CA LEU A 79 8.47 -5.23 -9.74
C LEU A 79 8.47 -3.90 -8.94
N ASN A 80 7.78 -3.86 -7.80
CA ASN A 80 7.79 -2.70 -6.90
C ASN A 80 9.18 -2.43 -6.28
N ILE A 81 10.14 -3.36 -6.34
CA ILE A 81 11.54 -3.09 -5.97
C ILE A 81 12.11 -1.98 -6.86
N PHE A 82 11.82 -2.02 -8.16
CA PHE A 82 12.26 -0.96 -9.09
C PHE A 82 11.59 0.37 -8.74
N GLY A 83 10.26 0.38 -8.53
CA GLY A 83 9.54 1.60 -8.15
C GLY A 83 10.06 2.22 -6.85
N TYR A 84 10.29 1.40 -5.83
CA TYR A 84 10.89 1.84 -4.56
C TYR A 84 12.30 2.42 -4.75
N SER A 85 13.12 1.80 -5.59
CA SER A 85 14.48 2.25 -5.86
C SER A 85 14.49 3.61 -6.57
N LEU A 86 13.61 3.79 -7.55
CA LEU A 86 13.44 5.05 -8.28
C LEU A 86 13.04 6.20 -7.34
N ILE A 87 12.12 5.95 -6.41
CA ILE A 87 11.73 6.93 -5.39
C ILE A 87 12.89 7.27 -4.45
N THR A 88 13.65 6.26 -4.02
CA THR A 88 14.80 6.48 -3.13
C THR A 88 15.87 7.34 -3.81
N ILE A 89 16.15 7.07 -5.09
CA ILE A 89 17.09 7.86 -5.90
C ILE A 89 16.62 9.31 -6.00
N GLU A 90 15.32 9.53 -6.21
CA GLU A 90 14.75 10.86 -6.32
C GLU A 90 14.76 11.64 -5.00
N ILE A 91 14.45 11.00 -3.88
CA ILE A 91 14.60 11.62 -2.55
C ILE A 91 16.06 12.07 -2.36
N TRP A 92 17.03 11.29 -2.83
CA TRP A 92 18.44 11.61 -2.69
C TRP A 92 18.95 12.68 -3.67
N LYS A 93 18.49 12.63 -4.92
CA LYS A 93 19.01 13.48 -6.02
C LYS A 93 18.17 14.73 -6.26
N GLY A 94 17.01 14.84 -5.64
CA GLY A 94 16.08 15.94 -5.79
C GLY A 94 15.20 15.85 -7.05
N PRO A 95 14.19 16.74 -7.15
CA PRO A 95 13.10 16.65 -8.12
C PRO A 95 13.55 16.82 -9.58
N ASN A 96 14.57 17.65 -9.85
CA ASN A 96 15.02 18.01 -11.21
C ASN A 96 15.49 16.81 -12.05
N LEU A 97 16.05 15.78 -11.40
CA LEU A 97 16.49 14.53 -12.04
C LEU A 97 15.51 13.38 -11.78
N GLY A 98 14.75 13.45 -10.68
CA GLY A 98 13.91 12.36 -10.20
C GLY A 98 12.49 12.31 -10.78
N HIS A 99 11.96 13.42 -11.29
CA HIS A 99 10.57 13.52 -11.75
C HIS A 99 10.10 12.40 -12.70
N PRO A 100 10.81 12.07 -13.80
CA PRO A 100 10.37 10.99 -14.69
C PRO A 100 10.43 9.61 -14.01
N PHE A 101 11.37 9.40 -13.10
CA PHE A 101 11.50 8.17 -12.33
C PHE A 101 10.35 7.99 -11.34
N SER A 102 9.90 9.09 -10.74
CA SER A 102 8.75 9.13 -9.86
C SER A 102 7.45 8.67 -10.53
N ILE A 103 7.25 9.08 -11.78
CA ILE A 103 6.03 8.81 -12.55
C ILE A 103 6.01 7.33 -12.89
N ALA A 104 7.16 6.78 -13.30
CA ALA A 104 7.30 5.34 -13.52
C ALA A 104 7.01 4.54 -12.24
N ALA A 105 7.58 4.96 -11.10
CA ALA A 105 7.33 4.33 -9.81
C ALA A 105 5.85 4.38 -9.40
N LEU A 106 5.18 5.50 -9.65
CA LEU A 106 3.75 5.69 -9.41
C LEU A 106 2.91 4.74 -10.26
N ILE A 107 3.20 4.62 -11.55
CA ILE A 107 2.48 3.71 -12.47
C ILE A 107 2.64 2.25 -12.03
N ILE A 108 3.88 1.83 -11.72
CA ILE A 108 4.17 0.47 -11.24
C ILE A 108 3.38 0.15 -9.97
N THR A 109 3.41 1.08 -9.01
CA THR A 109 2.77 0.93 -7.70
C THR A 109 1.25 0.93 -7.82
N ALA A 110 0.67 1.85 -8.59
CA ALA A 110 -0.76 1.92 -8.82
C ALA A 110 -1.29 0.66 -9.54
N THR A 111 -0.58 0.19 -10.57
CA THR A 111 -0.94 -1.04 -11.30
C THR A 111 -0.88 -2.26 -10.37
N SER A 112 0.19 -2.36 -9.58
CA SER A 112 0.36 -3.47 -8.63
C SER A 112 -0.72 -3.47 -7.57
N LEU A 113 -1.07 -2.30 -7.02
CA LEU A 113 -2.14 -2.22 -6.05
C LEU A 113 -3.49 -2.55 -6.65
N TYR A 114 -3.79 -2.07 -7.86
CA TYR A 114 -5.01 -2.45 -8.57
C TYR A 114 -5.12 -3.97 -8.70
N LEU A 115 -4.03 -4.66 -9.06
CA LEU A 115 -4.00 -6.12 -9.14
C LEU A 115 -4.24 -6.78 -7.79
N VAL A 116 -3.59 -6.32 -6.71
CA VAL A 116 -3.86 -6.83 -5.35
C VAL A 116 -5.33 -6.67 -5.00
N ILE A 117 -5.91 -5.50 -5.21
CA ILE A 117 -7.31 -5.22 -4.90
C ILE A 117 -8.23 -6.11 -5.73
N TYR A 118 -7.97 -6.23 -7.03
CA TYR A 118 -8.75 -7.07 -7.93
C TYR A 118 -8.72 -8.54 -7.53
N GLU A 119 -7.55 -9.06 -7.16
CA GLU A 119 -7.39 -10.44 -6.69
C GLU A 119 -8.14 -10.67 -5.39
N GLN A 120 -8.00 -9.76 -4.43
CA GLN A 120 -8.73 -9.84 -3.16
C GLN A 120 -10.26 -9.76 -3.37
N MET A 121 -10.72 -8.92 -4.32
CA MET A 121 -12.14 -8.81 -4.68
C MET A 121 -12.67 -10.03 -5.42
N SER A 122 -11.86 -10.64 -6.29
CA SER A 122 -12.27 -11.83 -7.04
C SER A 122 -12.33 -13.07 -6.16
N THR A 123 -11.35 -13.28 -5.27
CA THR A 123 -11.41 -14.32 -4.22
C THR A 123 -12.64 -14.13 -3.32
N TYR A 124 -12.91 -12.89 -2.91
CA TYR A 124 -14.10 -12.54 -2.14
C TYR A 124 -15.43 -12.88 -2.85
N ARG A 125 -15.54 -12.62 -4.16
CA ARG A 125 -16.77 -12.92 -4.93
C ARG A 125 -17.06 -14.42 -4.94
N THR A 126 -16.02 -15.24 -5.00
CA THR A 126 -16.11 -16.70 -4.94
C THR A 126 -16.52 -17.18 -3.54
N ASP A 127 -15.96 -16.60 -2.47
CA ASP A 127 -16.31 -16.94 -1.09
C ASP A 127 -17.69 -16.42 -0.65
N ARG A 128 -18.24 -15.39 -1.31
CA ARG A 128 -19.60 -14.92 -1.02
C ARG A 128 -20.67 -15.95 -1.40
N ILE A 129 -20.38 -16.84 -2.35
CA ILE A 129 -21.23 -17.97 -2.70
C ILE A 129 -21.30 -18.98 -1.53
N SER A 130 -20.31 -19.01 -0.64
CA SER A 130 -20.24 -19.92 0.52
C SER A 130 -20.72 -19.34 1.87
N GLY A 131 -21.22 -18.09 1.91
CA GLY A 131 -22.23 -17.69 2.91
C GLY A 131 -21.80 -16.98 4.20
N SER A 132 -20.74 -16.15 4.24
CA SER A 132 -20.45 -15.29 5.42
C SER A 132 -20.59 -13.78 5.14
N LYS A 133 -21.56 -13.12 5.81
CA LYS A 133 -22.00 -11.72 5.54
C LYS A 133 -21.30 -10.63 6.37
N VAL A 134 -20.60 -10.98 7.47
CA VAL A 134 -20.18 -10.01 8.51
C VAL A 134 -18.74 -9.50 8.34
N ILE A 135 -17.86 -10.25 7.68
CA ILE A 135 -16.47 -9.82 7.36
C ILE A 135 -16.47 -8.70 6.30
N ASN A 136 -17.63 -8.46 5.69
CA ASN A 136 -17.83 -7.74 4.43
C ASN A 136 -17.75 -6.20 4.51
N GLN A 137 -18.16 -5.61 5.63
CA GLN A 137 -18.42 -4.16 5.67
C GLN A 137 -17.17 -3.31 5.93
N HIS A 138 -16.18 -3.87 6.63
CA HIS A 138 -14.98 -3.14 6.99
C HIS A 138 -13.83 -3.33 5.98
N TRP A 139 -13.89 -4.34 5.11
CA TRP A 139 -12.91 -4.58 4.05
C TRP A 139 -13.04 -3.56 2.92
N GLN A 140 -14.27 -3.17 2.59
CA GLN A 140 -14.57 -2.10 1.65
C GLN A 140 -13.98 -0.76 2.10
N SER A 141 -14.01 -0.49 3.41
CA SER A 141 -13.41 0.72 3.97
C SER A 141 -11.90 0.74 3.77
N ILE A 142 -11.19 -0.37 4.00
CA ILE A 142 -9.73 -0.43 3.82
C ILE A 142 -9.34 -0.23 2.35
N VAL A 143 -10.02 -0.91 1.43
CA VAL A 143 -9.78 -0.72 -0.01
C VAL A 143 -10.06 0.71 -0.42
N PHE A 144 -11.15 1.31 0.06
CA PHE A 144 -11.52 2.69 -0.21
C PHE A 144 -10.49 3.69 0.34
N PHE A 145 -10.03 3.53 1.58
CA PHE A 145 -9.01 4.40 2.15
C PHE A 145 -7.66 4.28 1.44
N SER A 146 -7.23 3.06 1.07
CA SER A 146 -6.03 2.86 0.25
C SER A 146 -6.14 3.53 -1.12
N PHE A 147 -7.33 3.46 -1.74
CA PHE A 147 -7.61 4.13 -3.02
C PHE A 147 -7.57 5.65 -2.90
N ILE A 148 -8.18 6.21 -1.84
CA ILE A 148 -8.14 7.64 -1.55
C ILE A 148 -6.70 8.09 -1.35
N ILE A 149 -5.92 7.41 -0.50
CA ILE A 149 -4.53 7.80 -0.21
C ILE A 149 -3.70 7.86 -1.49
N ILE A 150 -3.90 6.93 -2.42
CA ILE A 150 -3.17 6.90 -3.68
C ILE A 150 -3.67 7.95 -4.65
N ILE A 151 -4.97 8.14 -4.79
CA ILE A 151 -5.53 9.23 -5.60
C ILE A 151 -5.02 10.58 -5.06
N THR A 152 -5.00 10.77 -3.75
CA THR A 152 -4.44 11.97 -3.11
C THR A 152 -2.95 12.10 -3.40
N ALA A 153 -2.16 11.03 -3.30
CA ALA A 153 -0.73 11.06 -3.62
C ALA A 153 -0.48 11.40 -5.10
N ILE A 154 -1.29 10.85 -6.01
CA ILE A 154 -1.29 11.16 -7.46
C ILE A 154 -1.66 12.63 -7.69
N LEU A 155 -2.74 13.12 -7.07
CA LEU A 155 -3.22 14.49 -7.25
C LEU A 155 -2.22 15.53 -6.72
N ILE A 156 -1.65 15.29 -5.53
CA ILE A 156 -0.56 16.12 -4.99
C ILE A 156 0.61 16.14 -5.97
N ARG A 157 0.97 14.98 -6.53
CA ARG A 157 2.02 14.87 -7.54
C ARG A 157 1.75 15.73 -8.76
N PHE A 158 0.56 15.62 -9.36
CA PHE A 158 0.19 16.41 -10.53
C PHE A 158 0.16 17.91 -10.23
N GLN A 159 -0.24 18.32 -9.03
CA GLN A 159 -0.23 19.73 -8.61
C GLN A 159 1.18 20.28 -8.36
N THR A 160 2.14 19.43 -7.97
CA THR A 160 3.54 19.84 -7.79
C THR A 160 4.37 19.82 -9.09
N ILE A 161 3.80 19.29 -10.19
CA ILE A 161 4.47 19.19 -11.50
C ILE A 161 4.17 20.42 -12.38
N ILE A 162 3.04 21.11 -12.16
CA ILE A 162 2.60 22.32 -12.89
C ILE A 162 3.10 23.56 -12.14
#